data_AF-A0A963W9S2-F1
#
_entry.id   AF-A0A963W9S2-F1
#
_cell.length_a   1.000
_cell.length_b   1.000
_cell.length_c   1.000
_cell.angle_alpha   90.00
_cell.angle_beta   90.00
_cell.angle_gamma   90.00
#
_symmetry.space_group_name_H-M   'P 1'
#
loop_
_entity.id
_entity.type
_entity.pdbx_description
1 polymer ?
#
loop_
_entity_poly.entity_id
_entity_poly.type
_entity_poly.pdbx_seq_one_letter_code
_entity_poly.pdbx_strand_id
1 'polypeptide(L)' 'NVPIPVPVSYHSFGGWKRSGFGDIDQYGMEGLRFWTKSKKVTQRWPDGGGDGSNAFVIPTMG' A
#
# COMPACT_ATOMS: atom_id res chain seq x y z
N ASN A 1 -13.13 26.36 -30.77
CA ASN A 1 -12.11 25.53 -30.12
C ASN A 1 -12.01 25.98 -28.66
N VAL A 2 -13.02 25.63 -27.86
CA VAL A 2 -13.02 25.95 -26.42
C VAL A 2 -12.32 24.78 -25.75
N PRO A 3 -11.21 25.00 -25.02
CA PRO A 3 -10.55 23.91 -24.32
C PRO A 3 -11.50 23.35 -23.27
N ILE A 4 -12.01 22.15 -23.52
CA ILE A 4 -12.73 21.38 -22.50
C ILE A 4 -11.66 20.94 -21.49
N PRO A 5 -11.80 21.25 -20.20
CA PRO A 5 -10.84 20.82 -19.20
C PRO A 5 -10.80 19.29 -19.20
N VAL A 6 -9.70 18.76 -19.70
CA VAL A 6 -9.42 17.34 -19.73
C VAL A 6 -9.36 16.84 -18.28
N PRO A 7 -9.90 15.66 -17.95
CA PRO A 7 -9.82 15.13 -16.59
C PRO A 7 -8.36 15.10 -16.15
N VAL A 8 -8.06 15.90 -15.14
CA VAL A 8 -6.71 16.01 -14.60
C VAL A 8 -6.46 14.76 -13.76
N SER A 9 -5.42 14.00 -14.08
CA SER A 9 -5.11 12.69 -13.49
C SER A 9 -4.92 12.71 -11.96
N TYR A 10 -4.75 13.89 -11.37
CA TYR A 10 -4.60 14.08 -9.92
C TYR A 10 -5.92 14.03 -9.15
N HIS A 11 -7.06 14.23 -9.81
CA HIS A 11 -8.37 14.19 -9.16
C HIS A 11 -9.04 12.84 -9.39
N SER A 12 -9.67 12.32 -8.33
CA SER A 12 -10.55 11.17 -8.45
C SER A 12 -11.83 11.59 -9.19
N PHE A 13 -12.21 10.84 -10.20
CA PHE A 13 -13.46 11.06 -10.93
C PHE A 13 -14.15 9.71 -11.15
N GLY A 14 -15.45 9.68 -10.93
CA GLY A 14 -16.28 8.51 -11.09
C GLY A 14 -17.73 8.87 -11.41
N GLY A 15 -18.58 7.85 -11.41
CA GLY A 15 -19.99 8.00 -11.75
C GLY A 15 -20.85 8.39 -10.54
N TRP A 16 -21.85 9.24 -10.75
CA TRP A 16 -22.89 9.53 -9.77
C TRP A 16 -24.17 8.73 -10.05
N LYS A 17 -24.83 8.22 -9.00
CA LYS A 17 -26.03 7.35 -9.07
C LYS A 17 -25.72 5.98 -9.66
N ARG A 18 -26.12 5.71 -10.92
CA ARG A 18 -25.97 4.39 -11.58
C ARG A 18 -24.83 4.36 -12.61
N SER A 19 -24.03 5.42 -12.71
CA SER A 19 -22.92 5.49 -13.67
C SER A 19 -21.58 5.00 -13.12
N GLY A 20 -21.53 4.55 -11.85
CA GLY A 20 -20.36 3.93 -11.24
C GLY A 20 -20.68 2.50 -10.78
N PHE A 21 -19.71 1.60 -10.93
CA PHE A 21 -19.76 0.25 -10.39
C PHE A 21 -18.66 0.10 -9.34
N GLY A 22 -19.03 -0.29 -8.12
CA GLY A 22 -18.10 -0.34 -6.99
C GLY A 22 -18.03 0.98 -6.23
N ASP A 23 -17.14 1.02 -5.25
CA ASP A 23 -16.97 2.08 -4.25
C ASP A 23 -15.79 3.03 -4.52
N ILE A 24 -14.92 2.69 -5.49
CA ILE A 24 -13.65 3.38 -5.75
C ILE A 24 -13.64 4.00 -7.15
N ASP A 25 -13.14 5.24 -7.25
CA ASP A 25 -13.01 6.00 -8.50
C ASP A 25 -11.74 5.65 -9.29
N GLN A 26 -11.73 5.99 -10.58
CA GLN A 26 -10.74 5.48 -11.55
C GLN A 26 -9.35 6.15 -11.50
N TYR A 27 -9.29 7.42 -11.10
CA TYR A 27 -8.08 8.24 -11.12
C TYR A 27 -7.74 8.81 -9.73
N GLY A 28 -6.64 9.55 -9.62
CA GLY A 28 -6.19 10.14 -8.37
C GLY A 28 -5.80 9.10 -7.32
N MET A 29 -6.06 9.44 -6.05
CA MET A 29 -5.71 8.58 -4.92
C MET A 29 -6.59 7.33 -4.83
N GLU A 30 -7.81 7.38 -5.37
CA GLU A 30 -8.73 6.23 -5.38
C GLU A 30 -8.22 5.14 -6.32
N GLY A 31 -7.68 5.49 -7.50
CA GLY A 31 -7.03 4.52 -8.39
C GLY A 31 -5.82 3.80 -7.76
N LEU A 32 -5.05 4.50 -6.92
CA LEU A 32 -3.94 3.89 -6.17
C LEU A 32 -4.44 2.93 -5.08
N ARG A 33 -5.54 3.28 -4.39
CA ARG A 33 -6.16 2.42 -3.38
C ARG A 33 -6.76 1.15 -3.97
N PHE A 34 -7.26 1.19 -5.20
CA PHE A 34 -7.79 0.00 -5.88
C PHE A 34 -6.73 -1.09 -6.09
N TRP A 35 -5.53 -0.69 -6.54
CA TRP A 35 -4.44 -1.63 -6.84
C TRP A 35 -3.55 -1.98 -5.66
N THR A 36 -3.76 -1.37 -4.50
CA THR A 36 -2.93 -1.58 -3.30
C THR A 36 -3.77 -2.00 -2.10
N LYS A 37 -3.11 -2.60 -1.10
CA LYS A 37 -3.76 -2.98 0.15
C LYS A 37 -3.00 -2.42 1.34
N SER A 38 -3.72 -1.76 2.24
CA SER A 38 -3.16 -1.29 3.50
C SER A 38 -2.73 -2.46 4.39
N LYS A 39 -1.43 -2.53 4.70
CA LYS A 39 -0.85 -3.49 5.64
C LYS A 39 -0.35 -2.75 6.89
N LYS A 40 -0.83 -3.14 8.07
CA LYS A 40 -0.33 -2.64 9.36
C LYS A 40 0.65 -3.65 9.93
N VAL A 41 1.90 -3.22 10.16
CA VAL A 41 2.97 -4.07 10.69
C VAL A 41 3.33 -3.58 12.09
N THR A 42 3.34 -4.49 13.06
CA THR A 42 3.86 -4.25 14.40
C THR A 42 4.93 -5.29 14.67
N GLN A 43 6.14 -4.84 14.97
CA GLN A 43 7.27 -5.72 15.24
C GLN A 43 7.82 -5.46 16.64
N ARG A 44 8.12 -6.54 17.35
CA ARG A 44 8.88 -6.52 18.60
C ARG A 44 10.17 -7.30 18.35
N TRP A 45 11.28 -6.73 18.76
CA TRP A 45 12.58 -7.40 18.83
C TRP A 45 12.83 -7.77 20.28
N PRO A 46 12.69 -9.05 20.67
CA PRO A 46 13.08 -9.49 22.00
C PRO A 46 14.60 -9.40 22.14
N ASP A 47 15.08 -8.83 23.24
CA ASP A 47 16.48 -8.99 23.63
C ASP A 47 16.73 -10.48 23.88
N GLY A 48 17.73 -11.06 23.23
CA GLY A 48 18.30 -12.42 23.42
C GLY A 48 17.33 -13.52 23.92
N GLY A 49 17.07 -14.53 23.10
CA GLY A 49 16.30 -15.72 23.54
C GLY A 49 16.80 -16.24 24.89
N GLY A 50 15.88 -16.55 25.81
CA GLY A 50 16.18 -16.90 27.21
C GLY A 50 17.04 -18.17 27.43
N ASP A 51 17.61 -18.72 26.37
CA ASP A 51 18.47 -19.91 26.37
C ASP A 51 19.98 -19.56 26.38
N GLY A 52 20.35 -18.28 26.45
CA GLY A 52 21.77 -17.87 26.53
C GLY A 52 22.62 -18.28 25.31
N SER A 53 22.00 -18.81 24.26
CA SER A 53 22.64 -19.22 23.01
C SER A 53 23.14 -18.01 22.23
N ASN A 54 24.32 -18.12 21.62
CA ASN A 54 24.99 -17.06 20.86
C ASN A 54 24.02 -16.30 19.93
N ALA A 55 24.00 -14.97 20.04
CA ALA A 55 23.10 -14.08 19.28
C ALA A 55 23.30 -14.15 17.74
N PHE A 56 24.43 -14.70 17.30
CA PHE A 56 24.80 -14.82 15.89
C PHE A 56 25.50 -16.16 15.67
N VAL A 57 25.20 -16.82 14.55
CA VAL A 57 25.91 -18.02 14.11
C VAL A 57 27.11 -17.60 13.27
N ILE A 58 28.32 -17.88 13.76
CA ILE A 58 29.56 -17.67 13.00
C ILE A 58 29.93 -18.99 12.34
N PRO A 59 30.10 -19.05 11.01
CA PRO A 59 30.55 -20.27 10.34
C PRO A 59 32.02 -20.52 10.66
N THR A 60 32.35 -21.68 11.22
CA THR A 60 33.72 -22.15 11.35
C THR A 60 34.06 -23.06 10.17
N MET A 61 35.18 -22.80 9.51
CA MET A 61 35.73 -23.71 8.51
C MET A 61 36.17 -24.98 9.23
N GLY A 62 35.60 -26.13 8.81
CA GLY A 62 35.94 -27.45 9.33
C GLY A 62 37.33 -27.91 8.96
#